data_AF-A0A1V6E9Q5-F1
#
_entry.id   AF-A0A1V6E9Q5-F1
#
_cell.length_a   1.000
_cell.length_b   1.000
_cell.length_c   1.000
_cell.angle_alpha   90.00
_cell.angle_beta   90.00
_cell.angle_gamma   90.00
#
_symmetry.space_group_name_H-M   'P 1'
#
loop_
_entity.id
_entity.type
_entity.pdbx_description
1 polymer ?
#
loop_
_entity_poly.entity_id
_entity_poly.type
_entity_poly.pdbx_seq_one_letter_code
_entity_poly.pdbx_strand_id
1 'polypeptide(L)'
;MTAAEIKNPPAGGGLDARQITLTPYSIIKKQKAVKVQIIRMRQRLNLEIEDWRRFAIFTARVFLDYAPAEIRARFTGRPSETPHETIELAETFLLLYAIAEDLATAADAPYSLEELWQAAIKLAGVAS
;
A
#
# COMPACT_ATOMS: atom_id res chain seq x y z
N MET A 1 -23.86 54.19 29.34
CA MET A 1 -23.28 52.87 29.05
C MET A 1 -22.93 52.83 27.56
N THR A 2 -21.63 52.92 27.31
CA THR A 2 -20.84 52.75 26.07
C THR A 2 -20.94 51.31 25.55
N ALA A 3 -20.62 50.92 24.31
CA ALA A 3 -20.21 51.60 23.07
C ALA A 3 -20.30 50.56 21.93
N ALA A 4 -20.26 51.07 20.70
CA ALA A 4 -20.32 50.37 19.42
C ALA A 4 -19.38 49.17 19.25
N GLU A 5 -19.90 48.11 18.61
CA GLU A 5 -19.10 47.02 18.05
C GLU A 5 -18.47 47.48 16.72
N ILE A 6 -17.14 47.52 16.68
CA ILE A 6 -16.34 47.78 15.50
C ILE A 6 -15.20 46.75 15.44
N LYS A 7 -14.89 46.30 14.19
CA LYS A 7 -13.68 45.61 13.67
C LYS A 7 -13.61 44.07 13.80
N ASN A 8 -13.19 43.28 12.80
CA ASN A 8 -12.46 43.48 11.52
C ASN A 8 -12.80 42.32 10.52
N PRO A 9 -12.48 42.43 9.21
CA PRO A 9 -12.46 41.32 8.26
C PRO A 9 -11.07 40.62 8.22
N PRO A 10 -10.76 39.83 7.17
CA PRO A 10 -10.60 38.36 7.14
C PRO A 10 -9.21 37.84 7.57
N ALA A 11 -9.11 36.57 7.96
CA ALA A 11 -7.83 35.84 8.00
C ALA A 11 -7.69 34.98 6.75
N GLY A 12 -6.98 35.52 5.74
CA GLY A 12 -6.32 34.72 4.73
C GLY A 12 -4.95 34.23 5.23
N GLY A 13 -4.45 33.17 4.60
CA GLY A 13 -3.13 32.58 4.85
C GLY A 13 -3.21 31.40 5.83
N GLY A 14 -2.67 30.23 5.57
CA GLY A 14 -1.79 29.75 4.51
C GLY A 14 -1.53 28.28 4.83
N LEU A 15 -1.13 27.53 3.80
CA LEU A 15 -0.27 26.34 3.88
C LEU A 15 -0.09 25.72 5.28
N ASP A 16 -0.95 24.77 5.63
CA ASP A 16 -0.52 23.66 6.48
C ASP A 16 -1.07 22.40 5.82
N ALA A 17 -0.27 21.90 4.89
CA ALA A 17 -0.27 20.49 4.55
C ALA A 17 -0.12 19.74 5.88
N ARG A 18 -1.26 19.38 6.49
CA ARG A 18 -1.31 18.56 7.69
C ARG A 18 -0.45 17.35 7.38
N GLN A 19 0.76 17.34 7.92
CA GLN A 19 1.51 16.11 8.12
C GLN A 19 0.55 15.22 8.88
N ILE A 20 -0.08 14.29 8.17
CA ILE A 20 -0.91 13.28 8.79
C ILE A 20 0.08 12.43 9.56
N THR A 21 0.31 12.78 10.82
CA THR A 21 1.08 11.97 11.75
C THR A 21 0.37 10.63 11.77
N LEU A 22 0.94 9.63 11.09
CA LEU A 22 0.39 8.29 11.03
C LEU A 22 0.49 7.71 12.43
N THR A 23 -0.58 7.85 13.23
CA THR A 23 -0.64 7.23 14.55
C THR A 23 -0.61 5.69 14.36
N PRO A 24 -0.03 4.92 15.30
CA PRO A 24 -0.02 3.46 15.22
C PRO A 24 -1.41 2.86 14.96
N TYR A 25 -2.46 3.47 15.52
CA TYR A 25 -3.85 3.10 15.27
C TYR A 25 -4.25 3.22 13.79
N SER A 26 -3.84 4.30 13.12
CA SER A 26 -4.12 4.52 11.70
C SER A 26 -3.41 3.50 10.79
N ILE A 27 -2.21 3.07 11.16
CA ILE A 27 -1.43 2.04 10.46
C ILE A 27 -2.11 0.68 10.60
N ILE A 28 -2.47 0.29 11.83
CA ILE A 28 -3.18 -0.97 12.10
C ILE A 28 -4.52 -1.03 11.35
N LYS A 29 -5.26 0.08 11.30
CA LYS A 29 -6.52 0.17 10.55
C LYS A 29 -6.31 -0.05 9.04
N LYS A 30 -5.25 0.53 8.47
CA LYS A 30 -4.89 0.35 7.06
C LYS A 30 -4.47 -1.09 6.77
N GLN A 31 -3.62 -1.70 7.60
CA GLN A 31 -3.24 -3.10 7.47
C GLN A 31 -4.44 -4.05 7.54
N LYS A 32 -5.38 -3.82 8.48
CA LYS A 32 -6.63 -4.60 8.54
C LYS A 32 -7.46 -4.45 7.26
N ALA A 33 -7.58 -3.24 6.72
CA ALA A 33 -8.29 -3.00 5.47
C ALA A 33 -7.64 -3.73 4.29
N VAL A 34 -6.31 -3.73 4.20
CA VAL A 34 -5.55 -4.49 3.18
C VAL A 34 -5.82 -5.98 3.30
N LYS A 35 -5.74 -6.55 4.51
CA LYS A 35 -6.04 -7.99 4.75
C LYS A 35 -7.46 -8.36 4.31
N VAL A 36 -8.45 -7.51 4.57
CA VAL A 36 -9.82 -7.72 4.09
C VAL A 36 -9.90 -7.73 2.57
N GLN A 37 -9.20 -6.82 1.90
CA GLN A 37 -9.16 -6.77 0.43
C GLN A 37 -8.45 -7.99 -0.16
N ILE A 38 -7.36 -8.45 0.44
CA ILE A 38 -6.68 -9.70 0.06
C ILE A 38 -7.65 -10.87 0.15
N ILE A 39 -8.41 -11.00 1.25
CA ILE A 39 -9.39 -12.08 1.41
C ILE A 39 -10.44 -12.03 0.30
N ARG A 40 -10.98 -10.85 0.00
CA ARG A 40 -11.97 -10.67 -1.08
C ARG A 40 -11.41 -11.00 -2.45
N MET A 41 -10.20 -10.53 -2.75
CA MET A 41 -9.52 -10.80 -4.02
C MET A 41 -9.27 -12.30 -4.19
N ARG A 42 -8.76 -12.96 -3.15
CA ARG A 42 -8.54 -14.41 -3.14
C ARG A 42 -9.84 -15.18 -3.41
N GLN A 43 -10.93 -14.79 -2.76
CA GLN A 43 -12.26 -15.40 -2.97
C GLN A 43 -12.77 -15.16 -4.40
N ARG A 44 -12.60 -13.96 -4.95
CA ARG A 44 -12.97 -13.62 -6.34
C ARG A 44 -12.25 -14.53 -7.34
N LEU A 45 -10.99 -14.86 -7.08
CA LEU A 45 -10.15 -15.69 -7.94
C LEU A 45 -10.25 -17.19 -7.63
N ASN A 46 -11.07 -17.60 -6.65
CA ASN A 46 -11.19 -18.98 -6.19
C ASN A 46 -9.85 -19.66 -5.84
N LEU A 47 -8.97 -18.91 -5.18
CA LEU A 47 -7.64 -19.41 -4.77
C LEU A 47 -7.66 -19.87 -3.31
N GLU A 48 -6.97 -20.96 -3.01
CA GLU A 48 -6.64 -21.32 -1.64
C GLU A 48 -5.60 -20.36 -1.05
N ILE A 49 -5.45 -20.37 0.27
CA ILE A 49 -4.49 -19.49 0.96
C ILE A 49 -3.04 -19.75 0.51
N GLU A 50 -2.68 -21.01 0.31
CA GLU A 50 -1.32 -21.37 -0.10
C GLU A 50 -1.04 -20.96 -1.54
N ASP A 51 -2.01 -21.16 -2.44
CA ASP A 51 -1.86 -20.78 -3.85
C ASP A 51 -1.78 -19.27 -4.02
N TRP A 52 -2.59 -18.52 -3.26
CA TRP A 52 -2.48 -17.07 -3.20
C TRP A 52 -1.08 -16.62 -2.75
N ARG A 53 -0.53 -17.21 -1.69
CA ARG A 53 0.82 -16.88 -1.19
C ARG A 53 1.91 -17.22 -2.20
N ARG A 54 1.85 -18.41 -2.82
CA ARG A 54 2.78 -18.82 -3.88
C ARG A 54 2.73 -17.85 -5.05
N PHE A 55 1.53 -17.46 -5.47
CA PHE A 55 1.32 -16.52 -6.55
C PHE A 55 1.82 -15.11 -6.21
N ALA A 56 1.61 -14.66 -4.96
CA ALA A 56 2.13 -13.40 -4.46
C ALA A 56 3.66 -13.37 -4.46
N ILE A 57 4.32 -14.41 -3.92
CA ILE A 57 5.78 -14.53 -3.90
C ILE A 57 6.33 -14.56 -5.34
N PHE A 58 5.70 -15.32 -6.23
CA PHE A 58 6.09 -15.39 -7.63
C PHE A 58 6.00 -14.02 -8.30
N THR A 59 4.85 -13.34 -8.19
CA THR A 59 4.61 -12.03 -8.82
C THR A 59 5.57 -10.97 -8.27
N ALA A 60 5.79 -10.96 -6.96
CA ALA A 60 6.77 -10.07 -6.33
C ALA A 60 8.19 -10.31 -6.87
N ARG A 61 8.59 -11.57 -7.10
CA ARG A 61 9.90 -11.91 -7.68
C ARG A 61 10.01 -11.52 -9.15
N VAL A 62 8.94 -11.61 -9.93
CA VAL A 62 8.91 -11.18 -11.34
C VAL A 62 9.19 -9.68 -11.46
N PHE A 63 8.66 -8.88 -10.56
CA PHE A 63 8.81 -7.41 -10.58
C PHE A 63 9.81 -6.89 -9.54
N LEU A 64 10.75 -7.74 -9.12
CA LEU A 64 11.67 -7.43 -8.02
C LEU A 64 12.66 -6.31 -8.37
N ASP A 65 13.00 -6.15 -9.65
CA ASP A 65 13.95 -5.12 -10.11
C ASP A 65 13.44 -3.69 -9.89
N TYR A 66 12.11 -3.52 -9.78
CA TYR A 66 11.46 -2.25 -9.46
C TYR A 66 11.38 -1.96 -7.95
N ALA A 67 11.81 -2.90 -7.10
CA ALA A 67 11.79 -2.76 -5.66
C ALA A 67 13.07 -2.08 -5.12
N PRO A 68 12.99 -1.35 -3.98
CA PRO A 68 14.18 -0.87 -3.27
C PRO A 68 15.16 -2.00 -2.93
N ALA A 69 16.46 -1.71 -2.92
CA ALA A 69 17.51 -2.72 -2.71
C ALA A 69 17.33 -3.55 -1.43
N GLU A 70 16.91 -2.89 -0.35
CA GLU A 70 16.57 -3.49 0.94
C GLU A 70 15.40 -4.48 0.86
N ILE A 71 14.42 -4.24 -0.01
CA ILE A 71 13.31 -5.18 -0.26
C ILE A 71 13.79 -6.33 -1.14
N ARG A 72 14.60 -6.04 -2.18
CA ARG A 72 15.18 -7.08 -3.04
C ARG A 72 15.94 -8.13 -2.23
N ALA A 73 16.72 -7.70 -1.23
CA ALA A 73 17.44 -8.58 -0.34
C ALA A 73 16.53 -9.57 0.43
N ARG A 74 15.30 -9.18 0.76
CA ARG A 74 14.35 -10.02 1.51
C ARG A 74 13.80 -11.20 0.69
N PHE A 75 13.86 -11.12 -0.63
CA PHE A 75 13.41 -12.18 -1.55
C PHE A 75 14.54 -13.10 -2.01
N THR A 76 15.72 -13.03 -1.39
CA THR A 76 16.84 -13.94 -1.67
C THR A 76 16.53 -15.37 -1.18
N GLY A 77 17.16 -16.37 -1.80
CA GLY A 77 16.94 -17.78 -1.47
C GLY A 77 15.70 -18.40 -2.11
N ARG A 78 15.30 -19.58 -1.61
CA ARG A 78 14.22 -20.38 -2.20
C ARG A 78 12.85 -19.75 -1.91
N PRO A 79 11.90 -19.74 -2.86
CA PRO A 79 10.55 -19.22 -2.62
C PRO A 79 9.84 -19.82 -1.40
N SER A 80 10.04 -21.12 -1.15
CA SER A 80 9.46 -21.85 -0.01
C SER A 80 9.99 -21.41 1.36
N GLU A 81 11.13 -20.72 1.39
CA GLU A 81 11.81 -20.26 2.61
C GLU A 81 11.56 -18.76 2.87
N THR A 82 10.66 -18.13 2.09
CA THR A 82 10.35 -16.70 2.21
C THR A 82 9.80 -16.38 3.61
N PRO A 83 10.42 -15.45 4.38
CA PRO A 83 9.96 -15.10 5.72
C PRO A 83 8.53 -14.57 5.73
N HIS A 84 7.78 -14.82 6.81
CA HIS A 84 6.36 -14.46 6.91
C HIS A 84 6.07 -12.99 6.59
N GLU A 85 6.86 -12.05 7.13
CA GLU A 85 6.72 -10.62 6.85
C GLU A 85 6.93 -10.28 5.37
N THR A 86 7.80 -11.03 4.69
CA THR A 86 8.05 -10.87 3.26
C THR A 86 6.89 -11.44 2.44
N ILE A 87 6.23 -12.49 2.93
CA ILE A 87 4.97 -12.98 2.35
C ILE A 87 3.88 -11.92 2.47
N GLU A 88 3.69 -11.29 3.63
CA GLU A 88 2.67 -10.25 3.79
C GLU A 88 2.91 -9.04 2.85
N LEU A 89 4.18 -8.66 2.67
CA LEU A 89 4.56 -7.65 1.69
C LEU A 89 4.23 -8.09 0.26
N ALA A 90 4.56 -9.34 -0.11
CA ALA A 90 4.25 -9.89 -1.43
C ALA A 90 2.75 -9.93 -1.69
N GLU A 91 1.94 -10.35 -0.71
CA GLU A 91 0.47 -10.37 -0.82
C GLU A 91 -0.10 -8.96 -1.00
N THR A 92 0.49 -7.98 -0.30
CA THR A 92 0.11 -6.57 -0.44
C THR A 92 0.47 -6.03 -1.83
N PHE A 93 1.67 -6.33 -2.33
CA PHE A 93 2.10 -5.95 -3.67
C PHE A 93 1.19 -6.57 -4.74
N LEU A 94 0.88 -7.86 -4.64
CA LEU A 94 -0.02 -8.54 -5.56
C LEU A 94 -1.42 -7.91 -5.59
N LEU A 95 -1.97 -7.54 -4.43
CA LEU A 95 -3.25 -6.84 -4.37
C LEU A 95 -3.21 -5.53 -5.16
N LEU A 96 -2.18 -4.71 -4.93
CA LEU A 96 -2.05 -3.42 -5.60
C LEU A 96 -1.82 -3.57 -7.10
N TYR A 97 -0.99 -4.54 -7.50
CA TYR A 97 -0.75 -4.90 -8.89
C TYR A 97 -2.06 -5.29 -9.59
N ALA A 98 -2.85 -6.20 -9.00
CA ALA A 98 -4.12 -6.63 -9.59
C ALA A 98 -5.12 -5.47 -9.74
N ILE A 99 -5.18 -4.56 -8.76
CA ILE A 99 -6.04 -3.37 -8.86
C ILE A 99 -5.54 -2.41 -9.94
N ALA A 100 -4.22 -2.20 -10.03
CA ALA A 100 -3.63 -1.32 -11.04
C ALA A 100 -3.84 -1.87 -12.45
N GLU A 101 -3.68 -3.19 -12.66
CA GLU A 101 -3.98 -3.86 -13.94
C GLU A 101 -5.46 -3.72 -14.33
N ASP A 102 -6.39 -3.97 -13.39
CA ASP A 102 -7.83 -3.80 -13.62
C ASP A 102 -8.15 -2.34 -14.05
N LEU A 103 -7.55 -1.34 -13.39
CA LEU A 103 -7.75 0.08 -13.69
C LEU A 103 -7.09 0.52 -15.01
N ALA A 104 -5.87 0.07 -15.25
CA ALA A 104 -5.10 0.37 -16.45
C ALA A 104 -5.80 -0.16 -17.69
N THR A 105 -6.32 -1.39 -17.62
CA THR A 105 -7.11 -2.00 -18.69
C THR A 105 -8.40 -1.24 -18.95
N ALA A 106 -9.09 -0.78 -17.90
CA ALA A 106 -10.35 -0.07 -18.03
C ALA A 106 -10.20 1.38 -18.54
N ALA A 107 -9.11 2.05 -18.18
CA ALA A 107 -8.87 3.47 -18.47
C ALA A 107 -7.85 3.71 -19.60
N ASP A 108 -7.26 2.66 -20.16
CA ASP A 108 -6.14 2.71 -21.10
C ASP A 108 -5.00 3.62 -20.59
N ALA A 109 -4.65 3.44 -19.30
CA ALA A 109 -3.72 4.32 -18.58
C ALA A 109 -2.55 3.51 -18.01
N PRO A 110 -1.30 3.99 -18.15
CA PRO A 110 -0.14 3.30 -17.58
C PRO A 110 -0.10 3.44 -16.06
N TYR A 111 0.63 2.52 -15.41
CA TYR A 111 0.95 2.58 -13.99
C TYR A 111 2.43 2.28 -13.74
N SER A 112 2.97 2.71 -12.61
CA SER A 112 4.39 2.51 -12.25
C SER A 112 4.57 1.39 -11.24
N LEU A 113 5.37 0.38 -11.60
CA LEU A 113 5.73 -0.73 -10.70
C LEU A 113 6.55 -0.24 -9.48
N GLU A 114 7.36 0.80 -9.64
CA GLU A 114 8.11 1.41 -8.54
C GLU A 114 7.15 2.06 -7.52
N GLU A 115 6.13 2.77 -7.99
CA GLU A 115 5.12 3.38 -7.13
C GLU A 115 4.28 2.33 -6.41
N LEU A 116 3.95 1.21 -7.08
CA LEU A 116 3.27 0.08 -6.45
C LEU A 116 4.10 -0.55 -5.34
N TRP A 117 5.41 -0.73 -5.55
CA TRP A 117 6.32 -1.20 -4.50
C TRP A 117 6.35 -0.25 -3.31
N GLN A 118 6.48 1.05 -3.54
CA GLN A 118 6.47 2.05 -2.47
C GLN A 118 5.16 2.05 -1.68
N ALA A 119 4.03 1.92 -2.38
CA ALA A 119 2.72 1.81 -1.74
C ALA A 119 2.60 0.51 -0.93
N ALA A 120 3.08 -0.62 -1.47
CA ALA A 120 3.06 -1.91 -0.78
C ALA A 120 3.87 -1.88 0.52
N ILE A 121 5.09 -1.31 0.49
CA ILE A 121 5.96 -1.17 1.66
C ILE A 121 5.27 -0.33 2.76
N LYS A 122 4.68 0.81 2.38
CA LYS A 122 3.95 1.69 3.31
C LYS A 122 2.74 1.00 3.93
N LEU A 123 2.02 0.19 3.15
CA LEU A 123 0.79 -0.48 3.58
C LEU A 123 1.05 -1.75 4.40
N ALA A 124 2.09 -2.51 4.06
CA ALA A 124 2.53 -3.67 4.83
C ALA A 124 3.12 -3.24 6.19
N GLY A 125 3.44 -1.96 6.37
CA GLY A 125 4.12 -1.46 7.57
C GLY A 125 5.61 -1.82 7.57
N VAL A 126 6.19 -2.00 6.37
CA VAL A 126 7.58 -2.40 6.18
C VAL A 126 8.53 -1.19 6.10
N ALA A 127 8.01 0.05 6.13
CA ALA A 127 8.86 1.25 6.08
C ALA A 127 8.98 2.00 7.42
N SER A 128 10.27 2.14 7.78
CA SER A 128 10.96 3.23 8.49
C SER A 128 10.84 3.26 10.02
#